data_AF-A0A382BWC9-F1
#
_entry.id   AF-A0A382BWC9-F1
#
_cell.length_a   1.000
_cell.length_b   1.000
_cell.length_c   1.000
_cell.angle_alpha   90.00
_cell.angle_beta   90.00
_cell.angle_gamma   90.00
#
_symmetry.space_group_name_H-M   'P 1'
#
loop_
_entity.id
_entity.type
_entity.pdbx_description
1 polymer ?
#
loop_
_entity_poly.entity_id
_entity_poly.type
_entity_poly.pdbx_seq_one_letter_code
_entity_poly.pdbx_strand_id
1 'polypeptide(L)' 'MKRAFLLSLFAGLMLGSLLAHAAPDRARPNFILIMVDDMGYSDIGCYGGEVKTPNLDKLAKN' A
#
# COMPACT_ATOMS: atom_id res chain seq x y z
N MET A 1 31.66 -27.18 -27.69
CA MET A 1 30.21 -27.32 -27.40
C MET A 1 29.88 -27.15 -25.92
N LYS A 2 30.53 -27.86 -24.98
CA LYS A 2 30.25 -27.74 -23.53
C LYS A 2 30.46 -26.33 -22.93
N ARG A 3 31.49 -25.59 -23.40
CA ARG A 3 31.77 -24.21 -22.96
C ARG A 3 30.70 -23.20 -23.39
N ALA A 4 30.22 -23.29 -24.63
CA ALA A 4 29.14 -22.44 -25.13
C ALA A 4 27.82 -22.70 -24.39
N PHE A 5 27.53 -23.97 -24.08
CA PHE A 5 26.38 -24.37 -23.27
C PHE A 5 26.43 -23.79 -21.85
N LEU A 6 27.58 -23.89 -21.17
CA LEU A 6 27.81 -23.30 -19.84
C LEU A 6 27.65 -21.78 -19.84
N LEU A 7 28.14 -21.09 -20.87
CA LEU A 7 27.99 -19.63 -21.00
C LEU A 7 26.54 -19.22 -21.22
N SER A 8 25.77 -19.97 -22.03
CA SER A 8 24.34 -19.70 -22.23
C SER A 8 23.51 -19.93 -20.97
N LEU A 9 23.86 -20.93 -20.17
CA LEU A 9 23.19 -21.20 -18.89
C LEU A 9 23.47 -20.07 -17.89
N PHE A 10 24.72 -19.61 -17.82
CA PHE A 10 25.10 -18.50 -16.94
C PHE A 10 24.44 -17.18 -17.35
N ALA A 11 24.40 -16.88 -18.65
CA ALA A 11 23.71 -15.70 -19.19
C ALA A 11 22.20 -15.74 -18.91
N GLY A 12 21.57 -16.91 -19.05
CA GLY A 12 20.16 -17.10 -18.70
C GLY A 12 19.89 -16.90 -17.20
N LEU A 13 20.79 -17.37 -16.34
CA LEU A 13 20.69 -17.18 -14.90
C LEU A 13 20.80 -15.70 -14.51
N MET A 14 21.75 -14.98 -15.11
CA MET A 14 21.95 -13.54 -14.88
C MET A 14 20.76 -12.71 -15.36
N LEU A 15 20.20 -13.01 -16.54
CA LEU A 15 19.03 -12.30 -17.06
C LEU A 15 17.79 -12.53 -16.18
N GLY A 16 17.59 -13.75 -15.69
CA GLY A 16 16.49 -14.07 -14.76
C GLY A 16 16.57 -13.29 -13.45
N SER A 17 17.77 -13.10 -12.89
CA SER A 17 17.95 -12.31 -11.66
C SER A 17 17.65 -10.81 -11.84
N LEU A 18 17.91 -10.25 -13.02
CA LEU A 18 17.64 -8.84 -13.32
C LEU A 18 16.14 -8.56 -13.40
N LEU A 19 15.37 -9.49 -13.97
CA LEU A 19 13.91 -9.37 -14.11
C LEU A 19 13.18 -9.53 -12.77
N ALA A 20 13.74 -10.30 -11.83
CA ALA A 20 13.15 -10.52 -10.51
C ALA A 20 13.25 -9.30 -9.56
N HIS A 21 14.22 -8.40 -9.79
CA HIS A 21 14.42 -7.20 -8.97
C HIS A 21 13.45 -6.05 -9.29
N ALA A 22 12.66 -6.16 -10.35
CA ALA A 22 11.67 -5.15 -10.75
C ALA A 22 10.31 -5.29 -10.02
N ALA A 23 10.21 -6.18 -9.01
CA ALA A 23 9.02 -6.23 -8.18
C ALA A 23 8.86 -4.85 -7.49
N PRO A 24 7.73 -4.14 -7.69
CA PRO A 24 7.53 -2.87 -7.05
C PRO A 24 7.64 -3.10 -5.54
N ASP A 25 8.54 -2.36 -4.89
CA ASP A 25 8.60 -2.35 -3.44
C ASP A 25 7.19 -2.05 -2.96
N ARG A 26 6.56 -3.04 -2.30
CA ARG A 26 5.14 -2.97 -1.97
C ARG A 26 4.99 -1.79 -1.04
N ALA A 27 4.59 -0.64 -1.61
CA ALA A 27 4.71 0.65 -0.96
C ALA A 27 4.18 0.54 0.46
N ARG A 28 5.07 0.70 1.43
CA ARG A 28 4.71 0.51 2.83
C ARG A 28 3.63 1.54 3.15
N PRO A 29 2.44 1.11 3.61
CA PRO A 29 1.37 2.07 3.89
C PRO A 29 1.80 2.98 5.05
N ASN A 30 1.42 4.25 4.94
CA ASN A 30 1.52 5.18 6.06
C ASN A 30 0.29 4.99 6.95
N PHE A 31 0.50 4.97 8.27
CA PHE A 31 -0.59 4.88 9.25
C PHE A 31 -0.72 6.22 9.97
N ILE A 32 -1.95 6.75 10.01
CA ILE A 32 -2.30 7.92 10.80
C ILE A 32 -3.39 7.49 11.77
N LEU A 33 -3.10 7.55 13.07
CA LEU A 33 -4.07 7.30 14.13
C LEU A 33 -4.56 8.65 14.67
N ILE A 34 -5.86 8.90 14.56
CA ILE A 34 -6.52 10.06 15.15
C ILE A 34 -7.38 9.52 16.29
N MET A 35 -7.06 9.93 17.51
CA MET A 35 -7.81 9.56 18.71
C MET A 35 -8.59 10.78 19.20
N VAL A 36 -9.82 10.54 19.64
CA VAL A 36 -10.65 11.56 20.28
C VAL A 36 -11.24 10.95 21.55
N ASP A 37 -11.18 11.72 22.63
CA ASP A 37 -11.71 11.31 23.93
C ASP A 37 -13.22 11.54 24.00
N ASP A 38 -13.95 10.63 24.65
CA ASP A 38 -15.39 10.73 24.92
C ASP A 38 -16.31 11.13 23.74
N MET A 39 -15.93 10.81 22.50
CA MET A 39 -16.76 11.07 21.32
C MET A 39 -17.79 9.96 21.12
N GLY A 40 -19.07 10.34 21.11
CA GLY A 40 -20.20 9.45 20.83
C GLY A 40 -20.56 9.38 19.35
N TYR A 41 -21.40 8.39 18.99
CA TYR A 41 -21.91 8.24 17.62
C TYR A 41 -22.74 9.45 17.15
N SER A 42 -23.49 10.07 18.07
CA SER A 42 -24.32 11.25 17.79
C SER A 42 -23.53 12.52 17.48
N ASP A 43 -22.21 12.50 17.66
CA ASP A 43 -21.35 13.66 17.44
C ASP A 43 -20.80 13.75 16.01
N ILE A 44 -20.99 12.71 15.19
CA ILE A 44 -20.41 12.63 13.85
C ILE A 44 -21.54 12.69 12.80
N GLY A 45 -21.42 13.65 11.88
CA GLY A 45 -22.42 13.93 10.86
C GLY A 45 -22.74 12.73 9.96
N CYS A 46 -21.73 11.94 9.57
CA CYS A 46 -21.95 10.74 8.75
C CYS A 46 -22.75 9.63 9.45
N TYR A 47 -22.95 9.70 10.77
CA TYR A 47 -23.82 8.80 11.54
C TYR A 47 -25.18 9.43 11.89
N GLY A 48 -25.50 10.60 11.32
CA GLY A 48 -26.73 11.32 11.61
C GLY A 48 -26.62 12.30 12.79
N GLY A 49 -25.40 12.58 13.26
CA GLY A 49 -25.15 13.60 14.28
C GLY A 49 -25.44 15.02 13.81
N GLU A 50 -25.75 15.91 14.74
CA GLU A 50 -26.09 17.31 14.45
C GLU A 50 -24.84 18.19 14.20
N VAL A 51 -23.69 17.76 14.71
CA VAL A 51 -22.42 18.48 14.57
C VAL A 51 -21.90 18.30 13.14
N LYS A 52 -21.57 19.41 12.49
CA LYS A 52 -20.98 19.39 11.14
C LYS A 52 -19.53 18.91 11.22
N THR A 53 -19.26 17.71 10.71
CA THR A 53 -17.93 17.08 10.67
C THR A 53 -17.40 16.90 9.24
N PRO A 54 -17.25 17.97 8.43
CA PRO A 54 -17.04 17.85 6.99
C PRO A 54 -15.77 17.10 6.58
N ASN A 55 -14.74 17.05 7.43
CA ASN A 55 -13.52 16.29 7.15
C ASN A 55 -13.72 14.79 7.42
N LEU A 56 -14.43 14.42 8.49
CA LEU A 56 -14.78 13.02 8.77
C LEU A 56 -15.81 12.50 7.76
N ASP A 57 -16.78 13.33 7.36
CA ASP A 57 -17.79 12.98 6.36
C ASP A 57 -17.18 12.71 4.99
N LYS A 58 -16.10 13.44 4.64
CA LYS A 58 -15.31 13.16 3.43
C LYS A 58 -14.52 11.88 3.58
N LEU A 59 -13.88 11.66 4.73
CA LEU A 59 -13.10 10.45 4.99
C LEU A 59 -13.94 9.19 4.84
N ALA A 60 -15.16 9.19 5.42
CA ALA A 60 -16.10 8.08 5.38
C ALA A 60 -16.66 7.74 3.98
N LYS A 61 -16.47 8.62 2.98
CA LYS A 61 -16.93 8.43 1.60
C LYS A 61 -15.86 7.90 0.64
N ASN A 62 -14.61 7.73 1.09
CA ASN A 62 -13.52 7.17 0.27
C ASN A 62 -13.55 5.64 0.27
#